data_AF-A0A0F6W9F7-F1
#
_entry.id   AF-A0A0F6W9F7-F1
#
_cell.length_a   1.000
_cell.length_b   1.000
_cell.length_c   1.000
_cell.angle_alpha   90.00
_cell.angle_beta   90.00
_cell.angle_gamma   90.00
#
_symmetry.space_group_name_H-M   'P 1'
#
loop_
_entity.id
_entity.type
_entity.pdbx_description
1 polymer ?
#
loop_
_entity_poly.entity_id
_entity_poly.type
_entity_poly.pdbx_seq_one_letter_code
_entity_poly.pdbx_strand_id
1 'polypeptide(L)'
;MREGALSSLPESLGGTVDPATRAPNDGRTGLCPDGHGILLRARIDDDEGAAFYLERCSACRGVWFDPGEWSRIASSELRTKLDALWDPAARRAALTARNEARLAEDLRARLGDALHDRLVDLVRALESHPDRAMALAYLDEHLR
;
A
#
# COMPACT_ATOMS: atom_id res chain seq x y z
N MET A 1 24.31 55.64 -6.40
CA MET A 1 24.19 54.40 -7.19
C MET A 1 24.95 53.33 -6.44
N ARG A 2 24.26 52.43 -5.73
CA ARG A 2 24.87 51.32 -4.99
C ARG A 2 24.08 50.07 -5.33
N GLU A 3 24.75 49.17 -6.03
CA GLU A 3 24.29 47.83 -6.38
C GLU A 3 24.15 47.01 -5.09
N GLY A 4 22.96 46.48 -4.84
CA GLY A 4 22.63 45.65 -3.69
C GLY A 4 22.55 44.18 -4.11
N ALA A 5 23.43 43.38 -3.52
CA ALA A 5 23.63 41.96 -3.79
C ALA A 5 22.37 41.10 -3.63
N LEU A 6 22.12 40.25 -4.64
CA LEU A 6 21.32 39.04 -4.53
C LEU A 6 22.09 38.04 -3.66
N SER A 7 21.83 38.05 -2.36
CA SER A 7 22.46 37.15 -1.40
C SER A 7 21.65 35.88 -1.23
N SER A 8 22.22 34.79 -1.77
CA SER A 8 22.17 33.40 -1.26
C SER A 8 20.79 32.75 -1.08
N LEU A 9 20.34 32.06 -2.11
CA LEU A 9 19.54 30.83 -1.96
C LEU A 9 20.42 29.75 -1.30
N PRO A 10 19.95 29.00 -0.29
CA PRO A 10 20.74 27.92 0.28
C PRO A 10 20.93 26.78 -0.74
N GLU A 11 22.19 26.55 -1.13
CA GLU A 11 22.66 25.33 -1.77
C GLU A 11 22.51 24.15 -0.79
N SER A 12 21.41 23.41 -0.89
CA SER A 12 21.35 21.94 -0.73
C SER A 12 19.90 21.45 -0.65
N LEU A 13 19.21 21.38 -1.79
CA LEU A 13 18.00 20.56 -1.96
C LEU A 13 18.36 19.12 -2.39
N GLY A 14 19.54 18.65 -2.02
CA GLY A 14 20.14 17.39 -2.52
C GLY A 14 20.53 16.43 -1.41
N GLY A 15 19.77 16.37 -0.31
CA GLY A 15 19.92 15.28 0.64
C GLY A 15 19.49 13.98 -0.03
N THR A 16 20.39 12.99 -0.09
CA THR A 16 20.03 11.62 -0.44
C THR A 16 19.14 11.09 0.68
N VAL A 17 17.83 11.22 0.48
CA VAL A 17 16.82 10.57 1.31
C VAL A 17 16.92 9.08 1.06
N ASP A 18 17.33 8.35 2.09
CA ASP A 18 17.38 6.90 2.08
C ASP A 18 15.96 6.36 1.84
N PRO A 19 15.69 5.63 0.74
CA PRO A 19 14.37 5.12 0.41
C PRO A 19 13.80 4.17 1.48
N ALA A 20 14.67 3.58 2.31
CA ALA A 20 14.27 2.68 3.39
C ALA A 20 13.83 3.41 4.68
N THR A 21 14.06 4.72 4.80
CA THR A 21 13.64 5.46 5.99
C THR A 21 12.15 5.79 5.93
N ARG A 22 11.39 5.30 6.92
CA ARG A 22 9.97 5.65 7.09
C ARG A 22 9.81 7.16 7.14
N ALA A 23 8.90 7.71 6.33
CA ALA A 23 8.72 9.14 6.27
C ALA A 23 8.20 9.68 7.62
N PRO A 24 8.60 10.90 8.03
CA PRO A 24 8.25 11.45 9.34
C PRO A 24 6.73 11.49 9.61
N ASN A 25 5.90 11.65 8.57
CA ASN A 25 4.44 11.75 8.71
C ASN A 25 3.70 10.48 8.29
N ASP A 26 4.38 9.35 8.04
CA ASP A 26 3.74 8.07 7.74
C ASP A 26 2.84 7.54 8.87
N GLY A 27 2.92 8.12 10.07
CA GLY A 27 2.08 7.79 11.22
C GLY A 27 0.89 8.73 11.45
N ARG A 28 0.74 9.79 10.66
CA ARG A 28 -0.26 10.85 10.90
C ARG A 28 -0.97 11.20 9.61
N THR A 29 -2.28 11.45 9.69
CA THR A 29 -3.02 11.95 8.53
C THR A 29 -2.89 13.47 8.46
N GLY A 30 -2.51 14.00 7.30
CA GLY A 30 -2.38 15.44 7.07
C GLY A 30 -3.71 16.17 6.92
N LEU A 31 -3.63 17.50 7.01
CA LEU A 31 -4.71 18.43 6.70
C LEU A 31 -4.39 19.15 5.39
N CYS A 32 -5.42 19.43 4.60
CA CYS A 32 -5.29 20.25 3.40
C CYS A 32 -4.88 21.67 3.78
N PRO A 33 -3.76 22.20 3.24
CA PRO A 33 -3.31 23.57 3.52
C PRO A 33 -4.27 24.66 3.06
N ASP A 34 -5.12 24.36 2.07
CA ASP A 34 -6.20 25.27 1.63
C ASP A 34 -7.44 25.20 2.54
N GLY A 35 -7.41 24.41 3.64
CA GLY A 35 -8.48 24.37 4.64
C GLY A 35 -9.63 23.39 4.37
N HIS A 36 -9.50 22.49 3.39
CA HIS A 36 -10.56 21.54 3.02
C HIS A 36 -10.71 20.32 3.96
N GLY A 37 -9.94 20.25 5.05
CA GLY A 37 -10.02 19.17 6.03
C GLY A 37 -8.99 18.06 5.83
N ILE A 38 -9.34 16.83 6.21
CA ILE A 38 -8.43 15.68 6.28
C ILE A 38 -8.07 15.15 4.89
N LEU A 39 -6.80 14.86 4.66
CA LEU A 39 -6.33 14.28 3.41
C LEU A 39 -6.60 12.76 3.34
N LEU A 40 -6.93 12.27 2.14
CA LEU A 40 -7.15 10.85 1.87
C LEU A 40 -5.80 10.15 1.68
N ARG A 41 -5.53 9.14 2.50
CA ARG A 41 -4.31 8.32 2.42
C ARG A 41 -4.46 7.17 1.43
N ALA A 42 -3.47 7.03 0.55
CA ALA A 42 -3.26 5.88 -0.31
C ALA A 42 -1.94 5.22 0.08
N ARG A 43 -1.97 3.94 0.46
CA ARG A 43 -0.76 3.18 0.74
C ARG A 43 -0.14 2.72 -0.57
N ILE A 44 1.18 2.78 -0.64
CA ILE A 44 1.98 2.27 -1.74
C ILE A 44 3.01 1.32 -1.15
N ASP A 45 3.01 0.09 -1.64
CA ASP A 45 4.07 -0.89 -1.36
C ASP A 45 5.12 -0.73 -2.47
N ASP A 46 6.39 -0.66 -2.10
CA ASP A 46 7.49 -0.60 -3.07
C ASP A 46 8.06 -1.99 -3.36
N ASP A 47 8.93 -2.06 -4.36
CA ASP A 47 9.56 -3.30 -4.79
C ASP A 47 10.57 -3.86 -3.76
N GLU A 48 10.97 -3.05 -2.79
CA GLU A 48 11.94 -3.39 -1.73
C GLU A 48 11.24 -3.90 -0.46
N GLY A 49 9.90 -4.01 -0.47
CA GLY A 49 9.08 -4.52 0.64
C GLY A 49 8.77 -3.46 1.70
N ALA A 50 9.19 -2.21 1.51
CA ALA A 50 8.77 -1.09 2.32
C ALA A 50 7.44 -0.52 1.81
N ALA A 51 6.81 0.31 2.64
CA ALA A 51 5.59 0.98 2.24
C ALA A 51 5.48 2.37 2.82
N PHE A 52 4.87 3.24 2.04
CA PHE A 52 4.68 4.66 2.35
C PHE A 52 3.26 5.09 1.96
N TYR A 53 2.91 6.34 2.24
CA TYR A 53 1.55 6.82 2.04
C TYR A 53 1.52 8.17 1.35
N LEU A 54 0.86 8.22 0.19
CA LEU A 54 0.53 9.50 -0.43
C LEU A 54 -0.80 10.02 0.06
N GLU A 55 -0.90 11.34 0.16
CA GLU A 55 -2.08 12.03 0.66
C GLU A 55 -2.69 12.93 -0.42
N ARG A 56 -4.02 12.88 -0.58
CA ARG A 56 -4.74 13.74 -1.53
C ARG A 56 -5.95 14.40 -0.90
N CYS A 57 -6.12 15.69 -1.19
CA CYS A 57 -7.33 16.40 -0.83
C CYS A 57 -8.51 15.96 -1.72
N SER A 58 -9.65 15.63 -1.13
CA SER A 58 -10.87 15.28 -1.89
C SER A 58 -11.49 16.49 -2.61
N ALA A 59 -11.22 17.71 -2.14
CA ALA A 59 -11.79 18.94 -2.69
C ALA A 59 -10.87 19.60 -3.74
N CYS A 60 -9.67 20.05 -3.35
CA CYS A 60 -8.75 20.74 -4.28
C CYS A 60 -7.92 19.77 -5.15
N ARG A 61 -7.95 18.46 -4.85
CA ARG A 61 -7.19 17.41 -5.55
C ARG A 61 -5.67 17.54 -5.46
N GLY A 62 -5.15 18.46 -4.65
CA GLY A 62 -3.72 18.54 -4.36
C GLY A 62 -3.20 17.25 -3.74
N VAL A 63 -2.06 16.77 -4.25
CA VAL A 63 -1.34 15.61 -3.73
C VAL A 63 -0.12 16.08 -2.96
N TRP A 64 0.08 15.49 -1.79
CA TRP A 64 1.15 15.85 -0.86
C TRP A 64 2.10 14.67 -0.71
N PHE A 65 3.39 14.99 -0.76
CA PHE A 65 4.50 14.06 -0.66
C PHE A 65 5.34 14.45 0.55
N ASP A 66 5.65 13.49 1.41
CA ASP A 66 6.70 13.65 2.40
C ASP A 66 8.09 13.64 1.72
N PRO A 67 9.14 14.12 2.42
CA PRO A 67 10.50 14.08 1.90
C PRO A 67 10.90 12.69 1.38
N GLY A 68 11.28 12.61 0.11
CA GLY A 68 11.73 11.37 -0.55
C GLY A 68 10.67 10.52 -1.23
N GLU A 69 9.39 10.75 -0.95
CA GLU A 69 8.30 10.00 -1.61
C GLU A 69 8.19 10.35 -3.10
N TRP A 70 8.41 11.61 -3.47
CA TRP A 70 8.40 12.02 -4.88
C TRP A 70 9.43 11.25 -5.71
N SER A 71 10.63 11.07 -5.18
CA SER A 71 11.69 10.35 -5.89
C SER A 71 11.29 8.90 -6.18
N ARG A 72 10.67 8.23 -5.20
CA ARG A 72 10.17 6.84 -5.32
C ARG A 72 9.07 6.71 -6.36
N ILE A 73 8.17 7.69 -6.42
CA ILE A 73 7.07 7.70 -7.39
C ILE A 73 7.56 8.07 -8.79
N ALA A 74 8.44 9.06 -8.90
CA ALA A 74 8.92 9.58 -10.18
C ALA A 74 9.71 8.54 -10.97
N SER A 75 10.35 7.57 -10.30
CA SER A 75 11.06 6.43 -10.90
C SER A 75 10.16 5.23 -11.20
N SER A 76 8.85 5.31 -10.91
CA SER A 76 7.91 4.20 -11.07
C SER A 76 6.85 4.47 -12.14
N GLU A 77 6.21 3.41 -12.62
CA GLU A 77 5.05 3.49 -13.51
C GLU A 77 3.86 4.25 -12.88
N LEU A 78 3.84 4.39 -11.55
CA LEU A 78 2.79 5.12 -10.81
C LEU A 78 2.76 6.61 -11.12
N ARG A 79 3.88 7.19 -11.60
CA ARG A 79 3.94 8.61 -11.98
C ARG A 79 2.83 9.00 -12.96
N THR A 80 2.46 8.09 -13.86
CA THR A 80 1.44 8.33 -14.89
C THR A 80 0.03 7.95 -14.45
N LYS A 81 -0.12 7.31 -13.29
CA LYS A 81 -1.38 6.71 -12.81
C LYS A 81 -1.72 7.14 -11.38
N LEU A 82 -1.25 8.31 -10.96
CA LEU A 82 -1.39 8.78 -9.58
C LEU A 82 -2.85 8.82 -9.13
N ASP A 83 -3.78 9.24 -10.00
CA ASP A 83 -5.20 9.28 -9.66
C ASP A 83 -5.80 7.91 -9.33
N ALA A 84 -5.27 6.82 -9.92
CA ALA A 84 -5.73 5.47 -9.66
C ALA A 84 -5.47 5.03 -8.21
N LEU A 85 -4.48 5.64 -7.53
CA LEU A 85 -4.19 5.36 -6.11
C LEU A 85 -5.37 5.68 -5.20
N TRP A 86 -6.26 6.58 -5.62
CA TRP A 86 -7.45 6.97 -4.87
C TRP A 86 -8.76 6.51 -5.51
N ASP A 87 -8.71 5.69 -6.55
CA ASP A 87 -9.91 5.03 -7.07
C ASP A 87 -10.44 4.02 -6.02
N PRO A 88 -11.71 4.14 -5.57
CA PRO A 88 -12.25 3.25 -4.55
C PRO A 88 -12.25 1.77 -4.96
N ALA A 89 -12.47 1.47 -6.24
CA ALA A 89 -12.50 0.08 -6.72
C ALA A 89 -11.10 -0.53 -6.72
N ALA A 90 -10.12 0.18 -7.29
CA ALA A 90 -8.72 -0.24 -7.26
C ALA A 90 -8.19 -0.44 -5.83
N ARG A 91 -8.49 0.48 -4.92
CA ARG A 91 -8.09 0.36 -3.51
C ARG A 91 -8.71 -0.83 -2.81
N ARG A 92 -9.98 -1.13 -3.07
CA ARG A 92 -10.65 -2.29 -2.49
C ARG A 92 -10.04 -3.59 -3.00
N ALA A 93 -9.76 -3.68 -4.30
CA ALA A 93 -9.09 -4.83 -4.89
C ALA A 93 -7.68 -5.03 -4.31
N ALA A 94 -6.89 -3.96 -4.21
CA ALA A 94 -5.55 -4.00 -3.61
C ALA A 94 -5.57 -4.44 -2.14
N LEU A 95 -6.54 -3.94 -1.35
CA LEU A 95 -6.72 -4.37 0.03
C LEU A 95 -7.06 -5.86 0.15
N THR A 96 -8.01 -6.35 -0.66
CA THR A 96 -8.38 -7.76 -0.67
C THR A 96 -7.18 -8.64 -1.02
N ALA A 97 -6.49 -8.34 -2.11
CA ALA A 97 -5.31 -9.09 -2.55
C ALA A 97 -4.22 -9.12 -1.47
N ARG A 98 -3.97 -8.00 -0.78
CA ARG A 98 -2.99 -7.95 0.31
C ARG A 98 -3.42 -8.77 1.52
N ASN A 99 -4.69 -8.74 1.88
CA ASN A 99 -5.20 -9.53 3.00
C ASN A 99 -5.11 -11.03 2.68
N GLU A 100 -5.41 -11.43 1.45
CA GLU A 100 -5.26 -12.81 0.98
C GLU A 100 -3.80 -13.27 0.99
N ALA A 101 -2.88 -12.46 0.45
CA ALA A 101 -1.46 -12.77 0.45
C ALA A 101 -0.91 -12.94 1.88
N ARG A 102 -1.24 -12.00 2.78
CA ARG A 102 -0.81 -12.08 4.17
C ARG A 102 -1.39 -13.29 4.89
N LEU A 103 -2.67 -13.60 4.68
CA LEU A 103 -3.28 -14.79 5.24
C LEU A 103 -2.59 -16.06 4.75
N ALA A 104 -2.26 -16.13 3.46
CA ALA A 104 -1.53 -17.27 2.90
C ALA A 104 -0.14 -17.44 3.54
N GLU A 105 0.62 -16.36 3.67
CA GLU A 105 1.92 -16.35 4.38
C GLU A 105 1.78 -16.81 5.83
N ASP A 106 0.82 -16.25 6.58
CA ASP A 106 0.56 -16.60 7.98
C ASP A 106 0.18 -18.09 8.12
N LEU A 107 -0.67 -18.61 7.23
CA LEU A 107 -1.06 -20.02 7.22
C LEU A 107 0.15 -20.92 6.90
N ARG A 108 0.95 -20.55 5.90
CA ARG A 108 2.15 -21.30 5.50
C ARG A 108 3.17 -21.35 6.64
N ALA A 109 3.40 -20.22 7.31
CA ALA A 109 4.30 -20.12 8.46
C ALA A 109 3.83 -20.97 9.65
N ARG A 110 2.51 -21.02 9.91
CA ARG A 110 1.94 -21.74 11.07
C ARG A 110 1.74 -23.24 10.83
N LEU A 111 1.37 -23.63 9.61
CA LEU A 111 1.01 -25.02 9.27
C LEU A 111 2.16 -25.78 8.61
N GLY A 112 3.16 -25.05 8.08
CA GLY A 112 4.22 -25.59 7.24
C GLY A 112 3.75 -25.80 5.79
N ASP A 113 4.71 -25.78 4.86
CA ASP A 113 4.46 -25.86 3.41
C ASP A 113 3.61 -27.07 3.02
N ALA A 114 3.96 -28.25 3.55
CA ALA A 114 3.32 -29.50 3.14
C ALA A 114 1.81 -29.57 3.50
N LEU A 115 1.43 -29.07 4.68
CA LEU A 115 0.01 -29.05 5.07
C LEU A 115 -0.73 -27.90 4.37
N HIS A 116 -0.11 -26.73 4.27
CA HIS A 116 -0.67 -25.60 3.54
C HIS A 116 -1.02 -25.97 2.10
N ASP A 117 -0.10 -26.61 1.36
CA ASP A 117 -0.32 -26.94 -0.05
C ASP A 117 -1.45 -27.97 -0.22
N ARG A 118 -1.57 -28.95 0.70
CA ARG A 118 -2.72 -29.88 0.72
C ARG A 118 -4.05 -29.17 0.95
N LEU A 119 -4.08 -28.15 1.82
CA LEU A 119 -5.29 -27.36 2.05
C LEU A 119 -5.67 -26.54 0.81
N VAL A 120 -4.69 -25.94 0.13
CA VAL A 120 -4.92 -25.22 -1.13
C VAL A 120 -5.49 -26.15 -2.20
N ASP A 121 -4.93 -27.35 -2.35
CA ASP A 121 -5.43 -28.33 -3.32
C ASP A 121 -6.84 -28.79 -2.98
N LEU A 122 -7.14 -29.00 -1.69
CA LEU A 122 -8.48 -29.33 -1.22
C LEU A 122 -9.48 -28.20 -1.52
N VAL A 123 -9.13 -26.94 -1.22
CA VAL A 123 -9.99 -25.78 -1.52
C VAL A 123 -10.30 -25.73 -3.01
N ARG A 124 -9.29 -25.84 -3.89
CA ARG A 124 -9.48 -25.87 -5.35
C ARG A 124 -10.39 -27.01 -5.80
N ALA A 125 -10.24 -28.20 -5.21
CA ALA A 125 -11.09 -29.34 -5.52
C ALA A 125 -12.55 -29.08 -5.11
N LEU A 126 -12.79 -28.42 -3.97
CA LEU A 126 -14.12 -28.14 -3.45
C LEU A 126 -14.82 -26.95 -4.12
N GLU A 127 -14.09 -25.95 -4.62
CA GLU A 127 -14.66 -24.77 -5.30
C GLU A 127 -15.55 -25.16 -6.50
N SER A 128 -15.13 -26.19 -7.24
CA SER A 128 -15.85 -26.69 -8.42
C SER A 128 -16.78 -27.88 -8.14
N HIS A 129 -16.82 -28.40 -6.90
CA HIS A 129 -17.56 -29.62 -6.58
C HIS A 129 -19.05 -29.32 -6.30
N PRO A 130 -20.00 -30.07 -6.90
CA PRO A 130 -21.43 -29.85 -6.68
C PRO A 130 -21.83 -30.02 -5.21
N ASP A 131 -21.26 -31.02 -4.53
CA ASP A 131 -21.56 -31.33 -3.13
C ASP A 131 -20.58 -30.71 -2.12
N ARG A 132 -19.98 -29.54 -2.42
CA ARG A 132 -18.99 -28.90 -1.53
C ARG A 132 -19.47 -28.71 -0.09
N ALA A 133 -20.77 -28.47 0.10
CA ALA A 133 -21.37 -28.30 1.43
C ALA A 133 -21.33 -29.60 2.25
N MET A 134 -21.56 -30.75 1.62
CA MET A 134 -21.45 -32.06 2.27
C MET A 134 -20.00 -32.36 2.65
N ALA A 135 -19.05 -32.05 1.77
CA ALA A 135 -17.63 -32.23 2.07
C ALA A 135 -17.17 -31.38 3.27
N LEU A 136 -17.62 -30.13 3.38
CA LEU A 136 -17.32 -29.28 4.54
C LEU A 136 -17.93 -29.84 5.84
N ALA A 137 -19.15 -30.36 5.80
CA ALA A 137 -19.79 -31.00 6.96
C ALA A 137 -19.01 -32.23 7.43
N TYR A 138 -18.57 -33.08 6.49
CA TYR A 138 -17.73 -34.24 6.78
C TYR A 138 -16.41 -33.84 7.47
N LEU A 139 -15.74 -32.78 6.98
CA LEU A 139 -14.52 -32.27 7.59
C LEU A 139 -14.75 -31.74 9.01
N ASP A 140 -15.80 -30.94 9.22
CA ASP A 140 -16.15 -30.42 10.55
C ASP A 140 -16.44 -31.53 11.56
N GLU A 141 -17.15 -32.59 11.14
CA GLU A 141 -17.45 -33.73 11.99
C GLU A 141 -16.19 -34.50 12.43
N HIS A 142 -15.20 -34.64 11.55
CA HIS A 142 -14.00 -35.47 11.79
C HIS A 142 -12.81 -34.70 12.39
N LEU A 143 -12.89 -33.37 12.46
CA LEU A 143 -11.85 -32.50 13.04
C LEU A 143 -12.23 -31.93 14.42
N ARG A 144 -13.40 -32.28 14.94
CA ARG A 144 -13.87 -31.92 16.29
C ARG A 144 -13.25 -32.78 17.39
#